data_AF-A0A7W2F706-F1
#
_entry.id   AF-A0A7W2F706-F1
#
_cell.length_a   1.000
_cell.length_b   1.000
_cell.length_c   1.000
_cell.angle_alpha   90.00
_cell.angle_beta   90.00
_cell.angle_gamma   90.00
#
_symmetry.space_group_name_H-M   'P 1'
#
loop_
_entity.id
_entity.type
_entity.pdbx_description
1 polymer ?
#
loop_
_entity_poly.entity_id
_entity_poly.type
_entity_poly.pdbx_seq_one_letter_code
_entity_poly.pdbx_strand_id
1 'polypeptide(L)'
;MNQQLKNRFNELEQQAQDIAATESTKSGAYSGVYQHIDADVILGWCVKARNLLSTACGRESEHFKSFVEAEEPQSYEDSPTRFKRVLSVFRAAKEDFEGGYLTTMRNLVQAEVFTTELEQADELLGAGYPLPAAVIAGVVLETTLRDLCAQSGLVPGKLSKMNDDLAKAGRYNSVVQKQITALAAVRNSAAHGKVDEFTREDVKAMIRDVERLLGMWLS
;
A
#
# COMPACT_ATOMS: atom_id res chain seq x y z
N MET A 1 -7.14 4.35 -7.65
CA MET A 1 -6.55 4.92 -6.42
C MET A 1 -5.22 5.61 -6.70
N ASN A 2 -4.22 4.96 -7.33
CA ASN A 2 -2.92 5.60 -7.62
C ASN A 2 -2.99 6.88 -8.46
N GLN A 3 -3.86 6.95 -9.49
CA GLN A 3 -3.96 8.16 -10.31
C GLN A 3 -4.51 9.37 -9.54
N GLN A 4 -5.47 9.17 -8.63
CA GLN A 4 -6.02 10.25 -7.81
C GLN A 4 -5.00 10.78 -6.81
N LEU A 5 -4.23 9.89 -6.18
CA LEU A 5 -3.14 10.28 -5.27
C LEU A 5 -2.03 11.01 -6.02
N LYS A 6 -1.65 10.54 -7.22
CA LYS A 6 -0.68 11.22 -8.08
C LYS A 6 -1.13 12.63 -8.45
N ASN A 7 -2.38 12.78 -8.88
CA ASN A 7 -2.94 14.11 -9.15
C ASN A 7 -2.90 14.99 -7.90
N ARG A 8 -3.23 14.44 -6.73
CA ARG A 8 -3.21 15.17 -5.47
C ARG A 8 -1.80 15.60 -5.05
N PHE A 9 -0.78 14.78 -5.29
CA PHE A 9 0.62 15.17 -5.09
C PHE A 9 0.99 16.38 -5.97
N ASN A 10 0.62 16.35 -7.26
CA ASN A 10 0.87 17.46 -8.18
C ASN A 10 0.13 18.75 -7.78
N GLU A 11 -1.14 18.66 -7.37
CA GLU A 11 -1.91 19.80 -6.88
C GLU A 11 -1.27 20.46 -5.66
N LEU A 12 -0.81 19.66 -4.69
CA LEU A 12 -0.18 20.18 -3.48
C LEU A 12 1.23 20.70 -3.74
N GLU A 13 1.97 20.13 -4.70
CA GLU A 13 3.24 20.70 -5.14
C GLU A 13 3.04 22.07 -5.81
N GLN A 14 2.04 22.20 -6.68
CA GLN A 14 1.73 23.50 -7.29
C GLN A 14 1.33 24.53 -6.23
N GLN A 15 0.45 24.16 -5.30
CA GLN A 15 0.11 25.03 -4.15
C GLN A 15 1.36 25.43 -3.36
N ALA A 16 2.32 24.53 -3.18
CA ALA A 16 3.55 24.85 -2.47
C ALA A 16 4.42 25.88 -3.22
N GLN A 17 4.48 25.78 -4.55
CA GLN A 17 5.18 26.75 -5.39
C GLN A 17 4.52 28.13 -5.31
N ASP A 18 3.19 28.17 -5.34
CA ASP A 18 2.43 29.42 -5.22
C ASP A 18 2.67 30.08 -3.85
N ILE A 19 2.75 29.29 -2.77
CA ILE A 19 3.08 29.77 -1.41
C ILE A 19 4.52 30.29 -1.36
N ALA A 20 5.48 29.57 -1.94
CA ALA A 20 6.88 30.02 -2.00
C ALA A 20 7.02 31.36 -2.73
N ALA A 21 6.21 31.61 -3.76
CA ALA A 21 6.18 32.88 -4.49
C ALA A 21 5.65 34.07 -3.66
N THR A 22 5.00 33.82 -2.52
CA THR A 22 4.57 34.87 -1.57
C THR A 22 5.66 35.30 -0.60
N GLU A 23 6.86 34.72 -0.68
CA GLU A 23 8.00 35.11 0.15
C GLU A 23 8.27 36.62 0.03
N SER A 24 8.25 37.29 1.17
CA SER A 24 8.39 38.75 1.25
C SER A 24 9.39 39.12 2.33
N THR A 25 10.13 40.21 2.08
CA THR A 25 11.07 40.75 3.05
C THR A 25 10.36 41.71 4.00
N LYS A 26 10.44 41.46 5.31
CA LYS A 26 9.90 42.32 6.37
C LYS A 26 11.04 42.90 7.20
N SER A 27 10.78 44.03 7.87
CA SER A 27 11.72 44.61 8.83
C SER A 27 11.04 44.77 10.19
N GLY A 28 11.78 44.42 11.26
CA GLY A 28 11.33 44.55 12.64
C GLY A 28 12.36 45.28 13.50
N ALA A 29 11.89 46.06 14.47
CA ALA A 29 12.74 46.88 15.33
C ALA A 29 13.78 46.08 16.13
N TYR A 30 13.50 44.81 16.44
CA TYR A 30 14.36 43.90 17.19
C TYR A 30 14.95 42.76 16.36
N SER A 31 14.33 42.41 15.24
CA SER A 31 14.67 41.26 14.39
C SER A 31 15.43 41.63 13.11
N GLY A 32 15.63 42.93 12.83
CA GLY A 32 16.27 43.38 11.60
C GLY A 32 15.44 43.07 10.36
N VAL A 33 16.10 42.83 9.24
CA VAL A 33 15.47 42.43 7.96
C VAL A 33 15.39 40.91 7.90
N TYR A 34 14.20 40.36 7.69
CA TYR A 34 13.98 38.92 7.64
C TYR A 34 13.01 38.53 6.52
N GLN A 35 13.13 37.29 6.03
CA GLN A 35 12.20 36.75 5.04
C GLN A 35 10.96 36.17 5.73
N HIS A 36 9.82 36.32 5.09
CA HIS A 36 8.54 35.97 5.67
C HIS A 36 7.58 35.39 4.64
N ILE A 37 7.04 34.23 4.99
CA ILE A 37 5.82 33.64 4.42
C ILE A 37 4.78 33.55 5.55
N ASP A 38 3.52 33.76 5.21
CA ASP A 38 2.38 33.64 6.13
C ASP A 38 2.30 32.24 6.76
N ALA A 39 2.32 32.19 8.09
CA ALA A 39 2.33 30.95 8.85
C ALA A 39 1.01 30.17 8.76
N ASP A 40 -0.13 30.85 8.60
CA ASP A 40 -1.45 30.21 8.50
C ASP A 40 -1.59 29.51 7.15
N VAL A 41 -1.03 30.12 6.10
CA VAL A 41 -0.99 29.53 4.76
C VAL A 41 -0.10 28.29 4.73
N ILE A 42 1.08 28.35 5.36
CA ILE A 42 1.97 27.19 5.53
C ILE A 42 1.25 26.08 6.29
N LEU A 43 0.64 26.39 7.44
CA LEU A 43 -0.07 25.41 8.26
C LEU A 43 -1.19 24.73 7.48
N GLY A 44 -1.99 25.51 6.75
CA GLY A 44 -3.07 24.99 5.91
C GLY A 44 -2.57 24.03 4.83
N TRP A 45 -1.42 24.30 4.23
CA TRP A 45 -0.77 23.38 3.29
C TRP A 45 -0.24 22.12 3.99
N CYS A 46 0.46 22.28 5.12
CA CYS A 46 1.01 21.19 5.92
C CYS A 46 -0.06 20.17 6.36
N VAL A 47 -1.23 20.65 6.79
CA VAL A 47 -2.36 19.77 7.13
C VAL A 47 -2.81 18.91 5.94
N LYS A 48 -2.92 19.50 4.74
CA LYS A 48 -3.29 18.77 3.51
C LYS A 48 -2.21 17.78 3.09
N ALA A 49 -0.94 18.18 3.15
CA ALA A 49 0.20 17.34 2.83
C ALA A 49 0.30 16.14 3.77
N ARG A 50 0.19 16.36 5.09
CA ARG A 50 0.18 15.29 6.09
C ARG A 50 -0.95 14.29 5.89
N ASN A 51 -2.17 14.76 5.56
CA ASN A 51 -3.27 13.86 5.24
C ASN A 51 -2.96 12.99 4.02
N LEU A 52 -2.42 13.59 2.95
CA LEU A 52 -2.00 12.84 1.76
C LEU A 52 -0.92 11.81 2.09
N LEU A 53 0.14 12.21 2.80
CA LEU A 53 1.23 11.31 3.20
C LEU A 53 0.74 10.16 4.07
N SER A 54 -0.16 10.42 5.02
CA SER A 54 -0.76 9.36 5.84
C SER A 54 -1.54 8.34 5.01
N THR A 55 -2.16 8.78 3.92
CA THR A 55 -2.98 7.94 3.04
C THR A 55 -2.12 7.19 2.02
N ALA A 56 -1.11 7.86 1.46
CA ALA A 56 -0.26 7.32 0.41
C ALA A 56 0.86 6.44 0.95
N CYS A 57 1.51 6.86 2.04
CA CYS A 57 2.69 6.20 2.62
C CYS A 57 2.35 5.41 3.89
N GLY A 58 1.28 5.78 4.60
CA GLY A 58 0.97 5.25 5.93
C GLY A 58 1.62 6.03 7.06
N ARG A 59 1.00 6.02 8.25
CA ARG A 59 1.48 6.80 9.41
C ARG A 59 2.81 6.31 9.98
N GLU A 60 3.12 5.04 9.78
CA GLU A 60 4.37 4.46 10.27
C GLU A 60 5.55 4.62 9.28
N SER A 61 5.30 5.18 8.10
CA SER A 61 6.34 5.39 7.08
C SER A 61 7.37 6.45 7.48
N GLU A 62 8.59 6.27 6.99
CA GLU A 62 9.67 7.24 7.18
C GLU A 62 9.29 8.62 6.63
N HIS A 63 8.65 8.67 5.45
CA HIS A 63 8.15 9.92 4.88
C HIS A 63 7.17 10.66 5.80
N PHE A 64 6.20 9.95 6.41
CA PHE A 64 5.23 10.59 7.29
C PHE A 64 5.90 11.08 8.58
N LYS A 65 6.77 10.25 9.19
CA LYS A 65 7.50 10.58 10.42
C LYS A 65 8.43 11.78 10.21
N SER A 66 9.27 11.71 9.17
CA SER A 66 10.14 12.81 8.74
C SER A 66 9.36 14.10 8.44
N PHE A 67 8.15 14.01 7.88
CA PHE A 67 7.34 15.21 7.58
C PHE A 67 6.80 15.85 8.86
N VAL A 68 6.31 15.05 9.81
CA VAL A 68 5.85 15.53 11.12
C VAL A 68 7.00 16.16 11.90
N GLU A 69 8.18 15.53 11.90
CA GLU A 69 9.38 16.10 12.52
C GLU A 69 9.81 17.41 11.84
N ALA A 70 9.78 17.46 10.50
CA ALA A 70 10.10 18.66 9.75
C ALA A 70 9.12 19.83 10.02
N GLU A 71 7.87 19.54 10.39
CA GLU A 71 6.91 20.56 10.79
C GLU A 71 7.27 21.21 12.13
N GLU A 72 8.00 20.55 13.03
CA GLU A 72 8.32 21.12 14.33
C GLU A 72 9.21 22.37 14.18
N PRO A 73 8.90 23.50 14.85
CA PRO A 73 9.71 24.70 14.77
C PRO A 73 11.12 24.47 15.36
N GLN A 74 12.16 24.86 14.64
CA GLN A 74 13.52 24.86 15.19
C GLN A 74 13.90 26.22 15.76
N SER A 75 14.84 26.23 16.71
CA SER A 75 15.33 27.48 17.32
C SER A 75 15.96 28.36 16.24
N TYR A 76 15.56 29.64 16.21
CA TYR A 76 16.04 30.66 15.26
C TYR A 76 15.69 30.38 13.78
N GLU A 77 14.73 29.51 13.50
CA GLU A 77 14.26 29.23 12.15
C GLU A 77 13.21 30.25 11.69
N ASP A 78 13.37 30.76 10.47
CA ASP A 78 12.36 31.61 9.83
C ASP A 78 11.29 30.78 9.09
N SER A 79 10.14 31.40 8.81
CA SER A 79 9.03 30.68 8.18
C SER A 79 9.35 30.12 6.78
N PRO A 80 10.13 30.81 5.91
CA PRO A 80 10.54 30.24 4.63
C PRO A 80 11.48 29.04 4.75
N THR A 81 12.42 29.04 5.71
CA THR A 81 13.33 27.90 5.92
C THR A 81 12.57 26.68 6.41
N ARG A 82 11.65 26.87 7.37
CA ARG A 82 10.75 25.80 7.83
C ARG A 82 9.93 25.24 6.67
N PHE A 83 9.36 26.12 5.84
CA PHE A 83 8.56 25.73 4.68
C PHE A 83 9.37 24.93 3.65
N LYS A 84 10.61 25.36 3.36
CA LYS A 84 11.53 24.62 2.48
C LYS A 84 11.82 23.21 3.01
N ARG A 85 12.04 23.05 4.32
CA ARG A 85 12.29 21.74 4.95
C ARG A 85 11.12 20.78 4.76
N VAL A 86 9.89 21.20 5.11
CA VAL A 86 8.70 20.34 4.93
C VAL A 86 8.43 20.03 3.46
N LEU A 87 8.67 20.98 2.55
CA LEU A 87 8.53 20.77 1.11
C LEU A 87 9.53 19.76 0.55
N SER A 88 10.77 19.75 1.05
CA SER A 88 11.78 18.76 0.67
C SER A 88 11.34 17.33 1.02
N VAL A 89 10.81 17.12 2.23
CA VAL A 89 10.30 15.80 2.64
C VAL A 89 9.09 15.39 1.79
N PHE A 90 8.17 16.33 1.53
CA PHE A 90 7.02 16.09 0.66
C PHE A 90 7.43 15.67 -0.76
N ARG A 91 8.44 16.33 -1.34
CA ARG A 91 8.95 15.99 -2.68
C ARG A 91 9.62 14.62 -2.72
N ALA A 92 10.41 14.27 -1.70
CA ALA A 92 10.98 12.93 -1.60
C ALA A 92 9.90 11.85 -1.57
N ALA A 93 8.85 12.05 -0.77
CA ALA A 93 7.71 11.13 -0.72
C ALA A 93 6.95 11.04 -2.05
N LYS A 94 6.80 12.16 -2.77
CA LYS A 94 6.21 12.18 -4.11
C LYS A 94 7.06 11.38 -5.11
N GLU A 95 8.37 11.60 -5.12
CA GLU A 95 9.30 10.90 -6.01
C GLU A 95 9.25 9.38 -5.77
N ASP A 96 9.26 8.93 -4.52
CA ASP A 96 9.17 7.51 -4.19
C ASP A 96 7.78 6.90 -4.49
N PHE A 97 6.72 7.69 -4.32
CA PHE A 97 5.36 7.29 -4.72
C PHE A 97 5.25 7.13 -6.23
N GLU A 98 5.73 8.10 -7.01
CA GLU A 98 5.66 8.09 -8.47
C GLU A 98 6.65 7.11 -9.10
N GLY A 99 7.79 6.88 -8.45
CA GLY A 99 8.81 5.90 -8.84
C GLY A 99 8.44 4.46 -8.51
N GLY A 100 7.34 4.22 -7.79
CA GLY A 100 6.81 2.88 -7.50
C GLY A 100 7.41 2.19 -6.27
N TYR A 101 8.39 2.80 -5.57
CA TYR A 101 9.05 2.23 -4.39
C TYR A 101 8.07 1.90 -3.26
N LEU A 102 7.03 2.73 -3.06
CA LEU A 102 6.00 2.48 -2.06
C LEU A 102 5.11 1.27 -2.40
N THR A 103 4.96 0.95 -3.69
CA THR A 103 4.24 -0.26 -4.12
C THR A 103 5.09 -1.49 -3.86
N THR A 104 6.39 -1.43 -4.15
CA THR A 104 7.35 -2.51 -3.84
C THR A 104 7.42 -2.78 -2.34
N MET A 105 7.50 -1.75 -1.50
CA MET A 105 7.50 -1.92 -0.04
C MET A 105 6.22 -2.58 0.47
N ARG A 106 5.05 -2.17 -0.06
CA ARG A 106 3.78 -2.82 0.27
C ARG A 106 3.79 -4.30 -0.11
N ASN A 107 4.27 -4.63 -1.31
CA ASN A 107 4.34 -6.02 -1.77
C ASN A 107 5.27 -6.85 -0.89
N LEU A 108 6.39 -6.30 -0.42
CA LEU A 108 7.31 -6.97 0.51
C LEU A 108 6.67 -7.27 1.86
N VAL A 109 6.03 -6.27 2.48
CA VAL A 109 5.30 -6.45 3.76
C VAL A 109 4.18 -7.47 3.60
N GLN A 110 3.47 -7.40 2.48
CA GLN A 110 2.39 -8.34 2.19
C GLN A 110 2.91 -9.77 1.97
N ALA A 111 4.04 -9.94 1.29
CA ALA A 111 4.69 -11.24 1.15
C ALA A 111 5.05 -11.82 2.51
N GLU A 112 5.62 -11.02 3.42
CA GLU A 112 5.97 -11.44 4.78
C GLU A 112 4.74 -11.91 5.57
N VAL A 113 3.67 -11.11 5.59
CA VAL A 113 2.41 -11.47 6.27
C VAL A 113 1.82 -12.77 5.70
N PHE A 114 1.77 -12.90 4.38
CA PHE A 114 1.25 -14.10 3.75
C PHE A 114 2.12 -15.33 3.99
N THR A 115 3.44 -15.19 4.04
CA THR A 115 4.34 -16.28 4.43
C THR A 115 3.99 -16.75 5.85
N THR A 116 3.83 -15.83 6.82
CA THR A 116 3.41 -16.18 8.17
C THR A 116 2.03 -16.85 8.22
N GLU A 117 1.06 -16.40 7.42
CA GLU A 117 -0.27 -17.02 7.34
C GLU A 117 -0.22 -18.43 6.74
N LEU A 118 0.61 -18.66 5.72
CA LEU A 118 0.78 -19.99 5.12
C LEU A 118 1.56 -20.94 6.04
N GLU A 119 2.52 -20.44 6.82
CA GLU A 119 3.17 -21.20 7.90
C GLU A 119 2.15 -21.65 8.95
N GLN A 120 1.26 -20.76 9.40
CA GLN A 120 0.16 -21.13 10.31
C GLN A 120 -0.79 -22.16 9.70
N ALA A 121 -1.08 -22.06 8.40
CA ALA A 121 -1.88 -23.06 7.71
C ALA A 121 -1.19 -24.43 7.71
N ASP A 122 0.13 -24.49 7.49
CA ASP A 122 0.90 -25.73 7.53
C ASP A 122 0.98 -26.32 8.95
N GLU A 123 1.16 -25.49 9.98
CA GLU A 123 1.11 -25.92 11.38
C GLU A 123 -0.24 -26.54 11.76
N LEU A 124 -1.34 -25.89 11.40
CA LEU A 124 -2.70 -26.43 11.61
C LEU A 124 -2.91 -27.74 10.87
N LEU A 125 -2.44 -27.83 9.63
CA LEU A 125 -2.49 -29.06 8.85
C LEU A 125 -1.67 -30.18 9.50
N GLY A 126 -0.49 -29.85 10.04
CA GLY A 126 0.38 -30.73 10.82
C GLY A 126 -0.31 -31.28 12.07
N ALA A 127 -1.02 -30.40 12.79
CA ALA A 127 -1.81 -30.71 13.97
C ALA A 127 -3.13 -31.45 13.69
N GLY A 128 -3.46 -31.75 12.43
CA GLY A 128 -4.64 -32.52 12.06
C GLY A 128 -5.91 -31.70 11.83
N TYR A 129 -5.77 -30.40 11.57
CA TYR A 129 -6.88 -29.48 11.30
C TYR A 129 -6.90 -29.00 9.83
N PRO A 130 -7.28 -29.86 8.87
CA PRO A 130 -7.24 -29.53 7.44
C PRO A 130 -8.24 -28.46 7.02
N LEU A 131 -9.42 -28.40 7.66
CA LEU A 131 -10.43 -27.39 7.34
C LEU A 131 -9.97 -25.96 7.65
N PRO A 132 -9.51 -25.62 8.88
CA PRO A 132 -9.04 -24.26 9.14
C PRO A 132 -7.74 -23.94 8.37
N ALA A 133 -6.86 -24.92 8.13
CA ALA A 133 -5.71 -24.74 7.25
C ALA A 133 -6.11 -24.31 5.82
N ALA A 134 -7.10 -24.99 5.22
CA ALA A 134 -7.63 -24.65 3.91
C ALA A 134 -8.32 -23.27 3.87
N VAL A 135 -8.99 -22.88 4.96
CA VAL A 135 -9.59 -21.55 5.10
C VAL A 135 -8.49 -20.47 5.08
N ILE A 136 -7.43 -20.61 5.87
CA ILE A 136 -6.33 -19.63 5.93
C ILE A 136 -5.64 -19.51 4.57
N ALA A 137 -5.20 -20.62 3.97
CA ALA A 137 -4.58 -20.60 2.65
C ALA A 137 -5.52 -20.02 1.58
N GLY A 138 -6.83 -20.23 1.72
CA GLY A 138 -7.86 -19.68 0.85
C GLY A 138 -8.03 -18.17 0.97
N VAL A 139 -7.87 -17.61 2.18
CA VAL A 139 -7.88 -16.17 2.43
C VAL A 139 -6.65 -15.50 1.80
N VAL A 140 -5.47 -16.11 1.92
CA VAL A 140 -4.24 -15.63 1.27
C VAL A 140 -4.43 -15.55 -0.25
N LEU A 141 -4.95 -16.62 -0.86
CA LEU A 141 -5.25 -16.67 -2.29
C LEU A 141 -6.23 -15.57 -2.71
N GLU A 142 -7.35 -15.42 -1.97
CA GLU A 142 -8.38 -14.45 -2.31
C GLU A 142 -7.87 -13.02 -2.19
N THR A 143 -7.12 -12.70 -1.14
CA THR A 143 -6.53 -11.37 -0.92
C THR A 143 -5.56 -11.03 -2.04
N THR A 144 -4.68 -11.96 -2.40
CA THR A 144 -3.74 -11.77 -3.51
C THR A 144 -4.43 -11.49 -4.84
N LEU A 145 -5.52 -12.21 -5.16
CA LEU A 145 -6.29 -11.95 -6.37
C LEU A 145 -6.98 -10.57 -6.34
N ARG A 146 -7.47 -10.13 -5.18
CA ARG A 146 -8.04 -8.79 -5.02
C ARG A 146 -7.01 -7.71 -5.30
N ASP A 147 -5.79 -7.88 -4.84
CA ASP A 147 -4.70 -6.91 -5.08
C ASP A 147 -4.27 -6.90 -6.54
N LEU A 148 -4.17 -8.06 -7.18
CA LEU A 148 -3.94 -8.13 -8.62
C LEU A 148 -5.05 -7.43 -9.41
N CYS A 149 -6.32 -7.57 -9.01
CA CYS A 149 -7.42 -6.82 -9.61
C CYS A 149 -7.20 -5.31 -9.46
N ALA A 150 -6.89 -4.84 -8.24
CA ALA A 150 -6.66 -3.42 -7.96
C ALA A 150 -5.50 -2.85 -8.78
N GLN A 151 -4.37 -3.57 -8.89
CA GLN A 151 -3.23 -3.20 -9.71
C GLN A 151 -3.56 -3.17 -11.21
N SER A 152 -4.55 -3.96 -11.64
CA SER A 152 -5.00 -4.03 -13.05
C SER A 152 -6.16 -3.07 -13.36
N GLY A 153 -6.61 -2.27 -12.39
CA GLY A 153 -7.79 -1.41 -12.55
C GLY A 153 -9.11 -2.19 -12.68
N LEU A 154 -9.14 -3.46 -12.27
CA LEU A 154 -10.33 -4.32 -12.28
C LEU A 154 -11.09 -4.22 -10.95
N VAL A 155 -12.41 -4.41 -11.00
CA VAL A 155 -13.27 -4.38 -9.81
C VAL A 155 -13.21 -5.73 -9.10
N PRO A 156 -12.75 -5.81 -7.82
CA PRO A 156 -12.74 -7.06 -7.07
C PRO A 156 -14.15 -7.62 -6.85
N GLY A 157 -14.26 -8.93 -6.72
CA GLY A 157 -15.54 -9.62 -6.56
C GLY A 157 -15.39 -11.04 -6.03
N LYS A 158 -16.28 -11.95 -6.45
CA LYS A 158 -16.15 -13.37 -6.13
C LYS A 158 -14.84 -13.92 -6.74
N LEU A 159 -14.19 -14.84 -6.04
CA LEU A 159 -12.90 -15.43 -6.46
C LEU A 159 -12.92 -15.93 -7.92
N SER A 160 -13.96 -16.66 -8.33
CA SER A 160 -14.11 -17.14 -9.72
C SER A 160 -14.14 -16.00 -10.73
N LYS A 161 -14.89 -14.93 -10.45
CA LYS A 161 -14.94 -13.74 -11.30
C LYS A 161 -13.59 -13.04 -11.39
N MET A 162 -12.93 -12.85 -10.25
CA MET A 162 -11.59 -12.24 -10.22
C MET A 162 -10.60 -13.07 -11.05
N ASN A 163 -10.66 -14.41 -10.93
CA ASN A 163 -9.80 -15.30 -11.71
C ASN A 163 -10.01 -15.14 -13.22
N ASP A 164 -11.27 -15.11 -13.67
CA ASP A 164 -11.61 -14.94 -15.08
C ASP A 164 -11.22 -13.56 -15.62
N ASP A 165 -11.47 -12.51 -14.85
CA ASP A 165 -11.18 -11.14 -15.27
C ASP A 165 -9.66 -10.90 -15.35
N LEU A 166 -8.87 -11.44 -14.42
CA LEU A 166 -7.41 -11.36 -14.44
C LEU A 166 -6.80 -12.16 -15.59
N ALA A 167 -7.32 -13.35 -15.88
CA ALA A 167 -6.88 -14.14 -17.04
C ALA A 167 -7.20 -13.41 -18.36
N LYS A 168 -8.40 -12.83 -18.49
CA LYS A 168 -8.79 -12.02 -19.67
C LYS A 168 -7.94 -10.76 -19.82
N ALA A 169 -7.54 -10.15 -18.71
CA ALA A 169 -6.60 -9.03 -18.69
C ALA A 169 -5.15 -9.43 -18.96
N GLY A 170 -4.86 -10.72 -19.20
CA GLY A 170 -3.53 -11.21 -19.56
C GLY A 170 -2.55 -11.26 -18.38
N ARG A 171 -3.01 -11.18 -17.13
CA ARG A 171 -2.14 -11.24 -15.95
C ARG A 171 -1.48 -12.59 -15.75
N TYR A 172 -2.12 -13.65 -16.23
CA TYR A 172 -1.57 -14.99 -16.27
C TYR A 172 -2.27 -15.83 -17.35
N ASN A 173 -1.65 -16.95 -17.71
CA ASN A 173 -2.14 -17.82 -18.78
C ASN A 173 -3.26 -18.76 -18.30
N SER A 174 -3.83 -19.51 -19.26
CA SER A 174 -4.94 -20.45 -19.01
C SER A 174 -4.58 -21.62 -18.09
N VAL A 175 -3.29 -21.97 -17.97
CA VAL A 175 -2.83 -23.02 -17.05
C VAL A 175 -2.97 -22.54 -15.62
N VAL A 176 -2.47 -21.34 -15.32
CA VAL A 176 -2.59 -20.71 -14.00
C VAL A 176 -4.07 -20.46 -13.65
N GLN A 177 -4.89 -20.03 -14.63
CA GLN A 177 -6.33 -19.85 -14.41
C GLN A 177 -7.00 -21.16 -13.93
N LYS A 178 -6.72 -22.29 -14.57
CA LYS A 178 -7.28 -23.60 -14.19
C LYS A 178 -6.79 -24.06 -12.81
N GLN A 179 -5.53 -23.79 -12.49
CA GLN A 179 -4.99 -24.07 -11.17
C GLN A 179 -5.71 -23.28 -10.08
N ILE A 180 -5.88 -21.96 -10.26
CA ILE A 180 -6.63 -21.12 -9.33
C ILE A 180 -8.07 -21.63 -9.17
N THR A 181 -8.71 -22.10 -10.24
CA THR A 181 -10.06 -22.70 -10.16
C THR A 181 -10.08 -23.95 -9.27
N ALA A 182 -9.06 -24.81 -9.33
CA ALA A 182 -8.96 -25.96 -8.44
C ALA A 182 -8.77 -25.53 -6.97
N LEU A 183 -7.88 -24.57 -6.71
CA LEU A 183 -7.67 -24.02 -5.36
C LEU A 183 -8.95 -23.37 -4.80
N ALA A 184 -9.71 -22.68 -5.66
CA ALA A 184 -10.99 -22.08 -5.30
C ALA A 184 -12.03 -23.10 -4.89
N ALA A 185 -12.03 -24.29 -5.51
CA ALA A 185 -12.92 -25.38 -5.14
C ALA A 185 -12.64 -25.86 -3.72
N VAL A 186 -11.37 -26.17 -3.39
CA VAL A 186 -10.95 -26.59 -2.04
C VAL A 186 -11.32 -25.53 -1.00
N ARG A 187 -10.99 -24.27 -1.26
CA ARG A 187 -11.35 -23.13 -0.39
C ARG A 187 -12.86 -23.04 -0.16
N ASN A 188 -13.67 -23.19 -1.21
CA ASN A 188 -15.13 -23.08 -1.10
C ASN A 188 -15.71 -24.24 -0.27
N SER A 189 -15.25 -25.47 -0.49
CA SER A 189 -15.66 -26.61 0.32
C SER A 189 -15.29 -26.40 1.79
N ALA A 190 -14.07 -25.96 2.08
CA ALA A 190 -13.63 -25.65 3.44
C ALA A 190 -14.46 -24.53 4.10
N ALA A 191 -14.70 -23.41 3.39
CA ALA A 191 -15.49 -22.29 3.89
C ALA A 191 -16.96 -22.64 4.17
N HIS A 192 -17.47 -23.69 3.53
CA HIS A 192 -18.82 -24.22 3.76
C HIS A 192 -18.86 -25.44 4.68
N GLY A 193 -17.75 -25.81 5.32
CA GLY A 193 -17.73 -26.92 6.28
C GLY A 193 -17.74 -28.32 5.66
N LYS A 194 -17.54 -28.43 4.35
CA LYS A 194 -17.71 -29.67 3.60
C LYS A 194 -16.43 -30.51 3.57
N VAL A 195 -16.08 -31.07 4.73
CA VAL A 195 -14.83 -31.81 4.95
C VAL A 195 -14.67 -33.06 4.07
N ASP A 196 -15.77 -33.61 3.55
CA ASP A 196 -15.74 -34.81 2.68
C ASP A 196 -15.42 -34.47 1.21
N GLU A 197 -15.41 -33.19 0.82
CA GLU A 197 -15.15 -32.75 -0.55
C GLU A 197 -13.65 -32.49 -0.84
N PHE A 198 -12.77 -32.61 0.16
CA PHE A 198 -11.33 -32.41 0.01
C PHE A 198 -10.53 -33.27 0.99
N THR A 199 -9.29 -33.58 0.63
CA THR A 199 -8.37 -34.38 1.44
C THR A 199 -7.30 -33.52 2.11
N ARG A 200 -6.59 -34.08 3.09
CA ARG A 200 -5.43 -33.44 3.70
C ARG A 200 -4.35 -33.12 2.66
N GLU A 201 -4.17 -34.01 1.68
CA GLU A 201 -3.25 -33.89 0.57
C GLU A 201 -3.62 -32.73 -0.36
N ASP A 202 -4.92 -32.52 -0.60
CA ASP A 202 -5.42 -31.36 -1.37
C ASP A 202 -5.09 -30.05 -0.66
N VAL A 203 -5.25 -29.99 0.67
CA VAL A 203 -4.89 -28.79 1.46
C VAL A 203 -3.38 -28.57 1.47
N LYS A 204 -2.59 -29.65 1.58
CA LYS A 204 -1.12 -29.56 1.49
C LYS A 204 -0.67 -29.03 0.13
N ALA A 205 -1.28 -29.51 -0.95
CA ALA A 205 -1.01 -29.03 -2.29
C ALA A 205 -1.44 -27.56 -2.44
N MET A 206 -2.59 -27.19 -1.87
CA MET A 206 -3.10 -25.82 -1.87
C MET A 206 -2.12 -24.84 -1.22
N ILE A 207 -1.60 -25.13 -0.02
CA ILE A 207 -0.64 -24.25 0.68
C ILE A 207 0.58 -23.99 -0.21
N ARG A 208 1.21 -25.05 -0.72
CA ARG A 208 2.39 -24.93 -1.60
C ARG A 208 2.09 -24.17 -2.90
N ASP A 209 0.94 -24.42 -3.51
CA ASP A 209 0.57 -23.79 -4.77
C ASP A 209 0.27 -22.30 -4.58
N VAL A 210 -0.38 -21.93 -3.47
CA VAL A 210 -0.60 -20.53 -3.10
C VAL A 210 0.74 -19.84 -2.85
N GLU A 211 1.65 -20.45 -2.09
CA GLU A 211 3.01 -19.93 -1.86
C GLU A 211 3.77 -19.69 -3.17
N ARG A 212 3.73 -20.66 -4.08
CA ARG A 212 4.36 -20.54 -5.40
C ARG A 212 3.76 -19.40 -6.23
N LEU A 213 2.44 -19.22 -6.19
CA LEU A 213 1.77 -18.13 -6.90
C LEU A 213 2.14 -16.75 -6.32
N LEU A 214 2.25 -16.63 -4.99
CA LEU A 214 2.74 -15.41 -4.33
C LEU A 214 4.13 -15.03 -4.83
N GLY A 215 5.06 -16.00 -4.88
CA GLY A 215 6.41 -15.79 -5.38
C GLY A 215 6.48 -15.35 -6.85
N MET A 216 5.44 -15.60 -7.65
CA MET A 216 5.34 -15.14 -9.04
C MET A 216 4.71 -13.75 -9.19
N TRP A 217 3.91 -13.30 -8.22
CA TRP A 217 3.06 -12.12 -8.34
C TRP A 217 3.51 -10.94 -7.46
N LEU A 218 4.24 -11.21 -6.38
CA LEU A 218 4.78 -10.21 -5.48
C LEU A 218 6.25 -9.85 -5.75
N SER A 219 6.90 -10.59 -6.66
CA SER A 219 8.24 -10.33 -7.21
C SER A 219 8.23 -9.24 -8.28
#